data_AF-A0A316C6H6-F1
#
_entry.id   AF-A0A316C6H6-F1
#
_cell.length_a   1.000
_cell.length_b   1.000
_cell.length_c   1.000
_cell.angle_alpha   90.00
_cell.angle_beta   90.00
_cell.angle_gamma   90.00
#
_symmetry.space_group_name_H-M   'P 1'
#
loop_
_entity.id
_entity.type
_entity.pdbx_description
1 polymer ?
#
loop_
_entity_poly.entity_id
_entity_poly.type
_entity_poly.pdbx_seq_one_letter_code
_entity_poly.pdbx_strand_id
1 'polypeptide(L)'
;MFWFVAALLTLGASLAVLLPLAGRSQGDSSESDHDLEVYRDQLAELERDAERGLIQPADAEQARAEIARRIIRIGKAEADRPRGMRLPKLGRLMGAVAVLAVPLVSWGLYGMLGSPDIPSQPLQERLAQNPADSTVDELIGRAEAHLASNPEDGRGWDVLAPVYLRMGRYDQSVTAYRNAIRLLGSTADREAGLGEAVTNAGAGVVSAEAQQAFERALRLEKDQPKARFYLATGLVQDGKMADAAAAWQEMLAVLPADSPWRQPTQEALAETRKRMAAVTGETPASGPTQQDMDAAASMAPEDRKAMIETMVTGLDEKLRQNPHDAEGWKRLLRSYLVLGRNDDARSTLERGLAALGKTSDDGRKFAEFATSLGLPATE
;
A
#
# COMPACT_ATOMS: atom_id res chain seq x y z
N MET A 1 -13.46 33.97 12.38
CA MET A 1 -13.69 33.91 10.92
C MET A 1 -14.45 32.64 10.52
N PHE A 2 -14.01 31.45 10.94
CA PHE A 2 -14.69 30.16 10.69
C PHE A 2 -16.22 30.16 10.95
N TRP A 3 -16.65 30.57 12.15
CA TRP A 3 -18.07 30.59 12.54
C TRP A 3 -18.96 31.42 11.61
N PHE A 4 -18.45 32.53 11.08
CA PHE A 4 -19.17 33.37 10.12
C PHE A 4 -19.34 32.66 8.77
N VAL A 5 -18.29 32.00 8.27
CA VAL A 5 -18.33 31.25 7.01
C VAL A 5 -19.27 30.06 7.13
N ALA A 6 -19.19 29.31 8.23
CA ALA A 6 -20.07 28.17 8.49
C ALA A 6 -21.55 28.60 8.52
N ALA A 7 -21.87 29.68 9.25
CA ALA A 7 -23.24 30.19 9.31
C ALA A 7 -23.77 30.64 7.94
N LEU A 8 -22.94 31.28 7.12
CA LEU A 8 -23.31 31.74 5.78
C LEU A 8 -23.54 30.58 4.81
N LEU A 9 -22.70 29.54 4.86
CA LEU A 9 -22.88 28.32 4.06
C LEU A 9 -24.14 27.55 4.45
N THR A 10 -24.39 27.40 5.75
CA THR A 10 -25.61 26.75 6.26
C THR A 10 -26.86 27.51 5.83
N LEU A 11 -26.87 28.84 5.95
CA LEU A 11 -27.97 29.68 5.48
C LEU A 11 -28.21 29.53 3.98
N GLY A 12 -27.14 29.57 3.17
CA GLY A 12 -27.22 29.38 1.72
C GLY A 12 -27.79 28.01 1.35
N ALA A 13 -27.35 26.94 2.00
CA ALA A 13 -27.85 25.59 1.78
C ALA A 13 -29.33 25.45 2.17
N SER A 14 -29.74 25.98 3.33
CA SER A 14 -31.15 25.99 3.74
C SER A 14 -32.02 26.77 2.76
N LEU A 15 -31.56 27.92 2.27
CA LEU A 15 -32.31 28.74 1.32
C LEU A 15 -32.45 28.05 -0.05
N ALA A 16 -31.41 27.39 -0.54
CA ALA A 16 -31.44 26.64 -1.80
C ALA A 16 -32.48 25.51 -1.79
N VAL A 17 -32.72 24.89 -0.63
CA VAL A 17 -33.76 23.85 -0.44
C VAL A 17 -35.16 24.46 -0.26
N LEU A 18 -35.27 25.62 0.38
CA LEU A 18 -36.55 26.27 0.68
C LEU A 18 -37.14 27.05 -0.51
N LEU A 19 -36.31 27.65 -1.36
CA LEU A 19 -36.76 28.48 -2.50
C LEU A 19 -37.64 27.70 -3.51
N PRO A 20 -37.29 26.47 -3.95
CA PRO A 20 -38.13 25.69 -4.86
C PRO A 20 -39.47 25.27 -4.24
N LEU A 21 -39.52 25.12 -2.91
CA LEU A 21 -40.73 24.75 -2.17
C LEU A 21 -41.72 25.92 -2.02
N ALA A 22 -41.24 27.16 -2.10
CA ALA A 22 -42.02 28.38 -1.97
C ALA A 22 -42.62 28.88 -3.31
N GLY A 23 -42.08 28.44 -4.45
CA GLY A 23 -42.55 28.86 -5.78
C GLY A 23 -43.99 28.42 -6.09
N ARG A 24 -44.85 29.37 -6.47
CA ARG A 24 -46.15 29.09 -7.11
C ARG A 24 -45.90 28.69 -8.57
N SER A 25 -46.29 27.49 -8.97
CA SER A 25 -46.43 27.16 -10.40
C SER A 25 -47.57 28.01 -10.97
N GLN A 26 -47.21 29.10 -11.65
CA GLN A 26 -48.11 30.03 -12.34
C GLN A 26 -48.01 29.91 -13.87
N GLY A 27 -47.15 29.02 -14.40
CA GLY A 27 -46.81 29.04 -15.82
C GLY A 27 -47.76 28.31 -16.78
N ASP A 28 -48.72 27.53 -16.28
CA ASP A 28 -49.34 26.50 -17.14
C ASP A 28 -50.85 26.73 -17.42
N SER A 29 -51.52 27.60 -16.65
CA SER A 29 -52.95 27.87 -16.83
C SER A 29 -53.26 29.07 -17.73
N SER A 30 -52.30 29.98 -17.95
CA SER A 30 -52.54 31.16 -18.81
C SER A 30 -52.46 30.81 -20.30
N GLU A 31 -51.60 29.87 -20.69
CA GLU A 31 -51.36 29.53 -22.09
C GLU A 31 -52.53 28.72 -22.69
N SER A 32 -53.09 27.76 -21.95
CA SER A 32 -54.26 26.99 -22.40
C SER A 32 -55.54 27.85 -22.48
N ASP A 33 -55.73 28.77 -21.53
CA ASP A 33 -56.87 29.71 -21.56
C ASP A 33 -56.80 30.66 -22.76
N HIS A 34 -55.61 31.18 -23.10
CA HIS A 34 -55.44 32.08 -24.25
C HIS A 34 -55.66 31.35 -25.59
N ASP A 35 -55.15 30.13 -25.74
CA ASP A 35 -55.37 29.34 -26.96
C ASP A 35 -56.85 29.05 -27.19
N LEU A 36 -57.61 28.78 -26.11
CA LEU A 36 -59.05 28.49 -26.20
C LEU A 36 -59.85 29.73 -26.62
N GLU A 37 -59.49 30.92 -26.14
CA GLU A 37 -60.09 32.18 -26.60
C GLU A 37 -59.86 32.41 -28.10
N VAL A 38 -58.64 32.18 -28.60
CA VAL A 38 -58.31 32.33 -30.03
C VAL A 38 -59.14 31.38 -30.91
N TYR A 39 -59.31 30.11 -30.51
CA TYR A 39 -60.12 29.17 -31.29
C TYR A 39 -61.62 29.50 -31.29
N ARG A 40 -62.14 30.14 -30.22
CA ARG A 40 -63.53 30.62 -30.19
C ARG A 40 -63.74 31.77 -31.16
N ASP A 41 -62.80 32.70 -31.21
CA ASP A 41 -62.85 33.83 -32.15
C ASP A 41 -62.78 33.36 -33.61
N GLN A 42 -61.91 32.38 -33.91
CA GLN A 42 -61.82 31.77 -35.24
C GLN A 42 -63.13 31.11 -35.67
N LEU A 43 -63.85 30.47 -34.74
CA LEU A 43 -65.15 29.86 -35.05
C LEU A 43 -66.20 30.93 -35.36
N ALA A 44 -66.23 32.02 -34.59
CA ALA A 44 -67.17 33.11 -34.82
C ALA A 44 -66.88 33.87 -36.13
N GLU A 45 -65.61 33.97 -36.53
CA GLU A 45 -65.23 34.56 -37.83
C GLU A 45 -65.64 33.68 -39.00
N LEU A 46 -65.42 32.36 -38.90
CA LEU A 46 -65.84 31.39 -39.91
C LEU A 46 -67.37 31.41 -40.12
N GLU A 47 -68.16 31.54 -39.05
CA GLU A 47 -69.62 31.67 -39.13
C GLU A 47 -70.03 32.94 -39.88
N ARG A 48 -69.39 34.09 -39.59
CA ARG A 48 -69.64 35.35 -40.31
C ARG A 48 -69.25 35.29 -41.79
N ASP A 49 -68.19 34.57 -42.14
CA ASP A 49 -67.74 34.42 -43.53
C ASP A 49 -68.66 33.49 -44.34
N ALA A 50 -69.19 32.45 -43.70
CA ALA A 50 -70.20 31.58 -44.27
C ALA A 50 -71.53 32.34 -44.50
N GLU A 51 -71.98 33.14 -43.54
CA GLU A 51 -73.18 33.99 -43.68
C GLU A 51 -73.06 35.02 -44.81
N ARG A 52 -71.84 35.54 -45.03
CA ARG A 52 -71.53 36.48 -46.12
C ARG A 52 -71.35 35.80 -47.49
N GLY A 53 -71.44 34.47 -47.55
CA GLY A 53 -71.29 33.70 -48.78
C GLY A 53 -69.87 33.69 -49.36
N LEU A 54 -68.86 34.05 -48.56
CA LEU A 54 -67.46 34.07 -48.97
C LEU A 54 -66.84 32.66 -49.02
N ILE A 55 -67.46 31.71 -48.32
CA ILE A 55 -67.04 30.31 -48.23
C ILE A 55 -68.24 29.41 -48.55
N GLN A 56 -68.02 28.31 -49.27
CA GLN A 56 -69.09 27.35 -49.51
C GLN A 56 -69.51 26.65 -48.21
N PRO A 57 -70.81 26.35 -48.02
CA PRO A 57 -71.32 25.78 -46.77
C PRO A 57 -70.67 24.44 -46.40
N ALA A 58 -70.33 23.61 -47.40
CA ALA A 58 -69.64 22.34 -47.18
C ALA A 58 -68.23 22.53 -46.59
N ASP A 59 -67.48 23.53 -47.09
CA ASP A 59 -66.13 23.83 -46.62
C ASP A 59 -66.16 24.46 -45.22
N ALA A 60 -67.17 25.29 -44.93
CA ALA A 60 -67.38 25.90 -43.62
C ALA A 60 -67.71 24.85 -42.54
N GLU A 61 -68.55 23.85 -42.84
CA GLU A 61 -68.83 22.75 -41.91
C GLU A 61 -67.59 21.90 -41.63
N GLN A 62 -66.75 21.65 -42.63
CA GLN A 62 -65.51 20.90 -42.47
C GLN A 62 -64.51 21.65 -41.58
N ALA A 63 -64.31 22.94 -41.81
CA ALA A 63 -63.43 23.79 -40.99
C ALA A 63 -63.94 23.88 -39.53
N ARG A 64 -65.25 24.03 -39.34
CA ARG A 64 -65.89 24.03 -38.01
C ARG A 64 -65.64 22.72 -37.26
N ALA A 65 -65.77 21.58 -37.94
CA ALA A 65 -65.52 20.28 -37.34
C ALA A 65 -64.05 20.09 -36.93
N GLU A 66 -63.10 20.66 -37.68
CA GLU A 66 -61.68 20.59 -37.33
C GLU A 66 -61.32 21.46 -36.13
N ILE A 67 -61.82 22.70 -36.07
CA ILE A 67 -61.63 23.61 -34.92
C ILE A 67 -62.25 22.99 -33.66
N ALA A 68 -63.47 22.45 -33.75
CA ALA A 68 -64.12 21.77 -32.62
C ALA A 68 -63.29 20.58 -32.10
N ARG A 69 -62.69 19.77 -32.99
CA ARG A 69 -61.78 18.68 -32.57
C ARG A 69 -60.52 19.19 -31.88
N ARG A 70 -59.96 20.33 -32.32
CA ARG A 70 -58.78 20.95 -31.70
C ARG A 70 -59.09 21.46 -30.29
N ILE A 71 -60.23 22.13 -30.10
CA ILE A 71 -60.71 22.57 -28.78
C ILE A 71 -60.89 21.37 -27.82
N ILE A 72 -61.54 20.29 -28.29
CA ILE A 72 -61.73 19.07 -27.48
C ILE A 72 -60.39 18.42 -27.13
N ARG A 73 -59.42 18.42 -28.06
CA ARG A 73 -58.08 17.87 -27.82
C ARG A 73 -57.33 18.66 -26.74
N ILE A 74 -57.47 19.98 -26.71
CA ILE A 74 -56.91 20.83 -25.65
C ILE A 74 -57.56 20.49 -24.31
N GLY A 75 -58.89 20.42 -24.25
CA GLY A 75 -59.60 20.04 -23.02
C GLY A 75 -59.27 18.63 -22.52
N LYS A 76 -59.05 17.66 -23.43
CA LYS A 76 -58.63 16.30 -23.08
C LYS A 76 -57.16 16.25 -22.63
N ALA A 77 -56.27 17.00 -23.27
CA ALA A 77 -54.88 17.12 -22.84
C ALA A 77 -54.76 17.77 -21.46
N GLU A 78 -55.65 18.70 -21.12
CA GLU A 78 -55.73 19.30 -19.78
C GLU A 78 -56.29 18.32 -18.73
N ALA A 79 -57.22 17.45 -19.12
CA ALA A 79 -57.78 16.39 -18.27
C ALA A 79 -56.83 15.21 -18.02
N ASP A 80 -56.00 14.84 -19.02
CA ASP A 80 -55.01 13.74 -18.93
C ASP A 80 -53.65 14.19 -18.35
N ARG A 81 -53.45 15.49 -18.07
CA ARG A 81 -52.22 15.95 -17.41
C ARG A 81 -52.15 15.37 -15.99
N PRO A 82 -51.02 14.74 -15.59
CA PRO A 82 -50.84 14.30 -14.22
C PRO A 82 -50.94 15.53 -13.31
N ARG A 83 -51.98 15.59 -12.47
CA ARG A 83 -52.06 16.58 -11.39
C ARG A 83 -50.82 16.38 -10.53
N GLY A 84 -49.79 17.20 -10.75
CA GLY A 84 -48.59 17.20 -9.92
C GLY A 84 -49.03 17.24 -8.47
N MET A 85 -48.59 16.26 -7.68
CA MET A 85 -49.03 16.10 -6.30
C MET A 85 -48.65 17.35 -5.51
N ARG A 86 -49.59 18.29 -5.37
CA ARG A 86 -49.43 19.47 -4.53
C ARG A 86 -49.33 18.94 -3.10
N LEU A 87 -48.11 18.90 -2.57
CA LEU A 87 -47.90 18.70 -1.14
C LEU A 87 -48.85 19.66 -0.39
N PRO A 88 -49.73 19.17 0.50
CA PRO A 88 -50.62 20.03 1.27
C PRO A 88 -49.79 21.09 2.00
N LYS A 89 -50.38 22.25 2.31
CA LYS A 89 -49.68 23.36 3.00
C LYS A 89 -48.90 22.86 4.24
N LEU A 90 -49.43 21.83 4.91
CA LEU A 90 -48.81 21.12 6.03
C LEU A 90 -47.48 20.43 5.65
N GLY A 91 -47.39 19.77 4.50
CA GLY A 91 -46.16 19.10 4.05
C GLY A 91 -45.01 20.06 3.71
N ARG A 92 -45.33 21.26 3.18
CA ARG A 92 -44.33 22.32 2.97
C ARG A 92 -43.84 22.90 4.29
N LEU A 93 -44.74 23.09 5.25
CA LEU A 93 -44.39 23.53 6.60
C LEU A 93 -43.47 22.50 7.28
N MET A 94 -43.81 21.20 7.20
CA MET A 94 -42.97 20.15 7.78
C MET A 94 -41.60 20.05 7.09
N GLY A 95 -41.53 20.19 5.77
CA GLY A 95 -40.26 20.26 5.04
C GLY A 95 -39.40 21.45 5.47
N ALA A 96 -40.01 22.63 5.65
CA ALA A 96 -39.28 23.81 6.11
C ALA A 96 -38.79 23.68 7.56
N VAL A 97 -39.63 23.13 8.44
CA VAL A 97 -39.25 22.83 9.83
C VAL A 97 -38.11 21.81 9.87
N ALA A 98 -38.15 20.75 9.05
CA ALA A 98 -37.08 19.76 8.99
C ALA A 98 -35.73 20.36 8.55
N VAL A 99 -35.74 21.22 7.52
CA VAL A 99 -34.51 21.88 7.02
C VAL A 99 -33.90 22.81 8.06
N LEU A 100 -34.72 23.51 8.86
CA LEU A 100 -34.23 24.40 9.92
C LEU A 100 -33.89 23.67 11.22
N ALA A 101 -34.52 22.53 11.48
CA ALA A 101 -34.24 21.72 12.66
C ALA A 101 -32.83 21.14 12.63
N VAL A 102 -32.32 20.72 11.46
CA VAL A 102 -30.97 20.16 11.31
C VAL A 102 -29.88 21.07 11.88
N PRO A 103 -29.70 22.34 11.42
CA PRO A 103 -28.65 23.20 11.94
C PRO A 103 -28.85 23.59 13.41
N LEU A 104 -30.10 23.72 13.88
CA LEU A 104 -30.38 24.00 15.29
C LEU A 104 -30.00 22.83 16.21
N VAL A 105 -30.35 21.60 15.81
CA VAL A 105 -29.97 20.38 16.54
C VAL A 105 -28.47 20.19 16.48
N SER A 106 -27.82 20.41 15.33
CA SER A 106 -26.37 20.33 15.20
C SER A 106 -25.65 21.35 16.10
N TRP A 107 -26.16 22.59 16.19
CA TRP A 107 -25.62 23.60 17.11
C TRP A 107 -25.77 23.18 18.57
N GLY A 108 -26.96 22.69 18.96
CA GLY A 108 -27.22 22.20 20.31
C GLY A 108 -26.31 21.04 20.71
N LEU A 109 -26.17 20.05 19.82
CA LEU A 109 -25.27 18.91 20.03
C LEU A 109 -23.81 19.35 20.14
N TYR A 110 -23.37 20.30 19.31
CA TYR A 110 -22.01 20.87 19.43
C TYR A 110 -21.80 21.58 20.77
N GLY A 111 -22.81 22.28 21.30
CA GLY A 111 -22.73 22.88 22.62
C GLY A 111 -22.64 21.87 23.76
N MET A 112 -23.28 20.70 23.63
CA MET A 112 -23.28 19.66 24.67
C MET A 112 -22.05 18.73 24.61
N LEU A 113 -21.57 18.42 23.40
CA LEU A 113 -20.52 17.42 23.17
C LEU A 113 -19.18 18.04 22.78
N GLY A 114 -19.20 19.24 22.22
CA GLY A 114 -18.02 19.96 21.77
C GLY A 114 -17.42 20.85 22.84
N SER A 115 -16.46 21.68 22.43
CA SER A 115 -15.76 22.60 23.31
C SER A 115 -15.82 24.01 22.71
N PRO A 116 -16.99 24.68 22.74
CA PRO A 116 -17.20 25.98 22.11
C PRO A 116 -16.31 27.08 22.67
N ASP A 117 -15.84 26.91 23.92
CA ASP A 117 -15.01 27.89 24.63
C ASP A 117 -13.51 27.77 24.33
N ILE A 118 -13.08 26.76 23.55
CA ILE A 118 -11.67 26.63 23.17
C ILE A 118 -11.39 27.61 22.01
N PRO A 119 -10.49 28.60 22.20
CA PRO A 119 -10.13 29.52 21.13
C PRO A 119 -9.39 28.75 20.02
N SER A 120 -9.54 29.21 18.77
CA SER A 120 -8.75 28.69 17.66
C SER A 120 -7.27 28.96 17.89
N GLN A 121 -6.43 27.92 17.92
CA GLN A 121 -4.97 28.03 18.06
C GLN A 121 -4.27 27.78 16.70
N PRO A 122 -3.98 28.82 15.91
CA PRO A 122 -3.21 28.69 14.68
C PRO A 122 -1.79 28.19 14.94
N LEU A 123 -1.18 27.51 13.97
CA LEU A 123 0.16 26.91 14.10
C LEU A 123 1.20 27.94 14.58
N GLN A 124 1.20 29.15 14.01
CA GLN A 124 2.10 30.23 14.42
C GLN A 124 2.10 30.51 15.94
N GLU A 125 0.92 30.44 16.57
CA GLU A 125 0.75 30.79 17.98
C GLU A 125 1.17 29.63 18.90
N ARG A 126 1.01 28.39 18.44
CA ARG A 126 1.58 27.19 19.10
C ARG A 126 3.10 27.15 18.98
N LEU A 127 3.65 27.61 17.85
CA LEU A 127 5.08 27.74 17.64
C LEU A 127 5.73 28.86 18.50
N ALA A 128 4.94 29.77 19.07
CA ALA A 128 5.42 30.85 19.95
C ALA A 128 5.48 30.47 21.45
N GLN A 129 4.92 29.32 21.84
CA GLN A 129 4.94 28.86 23.24
C GLN A 129 6.31 28.24 23.63
N ASN A 130 6.53 28.02 24.93
CA ASN A 130 7.79 27.51 25.46
C ASN A 130 8.17 26.17 24.78
N PRO A 131 9.38 26.03 24.18
CA PRO A 131 9.81 24.79 23.53
C PRO A 131 9.75 23.56 24.43
N ALA A 132 9.85 23.75 25.76
CA ALA A 132 9.83 22.66 26.74
C ALA A 132 8.49 21.90 26.81
N ASP A 133 7.37 22.56 26.46
CA ASP A 133 6.02 21.99 26.53
C ASP A 133 5.49 21.60 25.14
N SER A 134 6.34 21.68 24.11
CA SER A 134 5.94 21.52 22.70
C SER A 134 6.06 20.06 22.25
N THR A 135 5.12 19.63 21.42
CA THR A 135 5.18 18.32 20.78
C THR A 135 6.36 18.24 19.78
N VAL A 136 6.81 17.02 19.46
CA VAL A 136 7.90 16.80 18.48
C VAL A 136 7.57 17.44 17.13
N ASP A 137 6.32 17.35 16.67
CA ASP A 137 5.87 17.96 15.41
C ASP A 137 5.92 19.49 15.46
N GLU A 138 5.59 20.11 16.60
CA GLU A 138 5.70 21.56 16.78
C GLU A 138 7.16 22.02 16.80
N LEU A 139 8.06 21.25 17.42
CA LEU A 139 9.49 21.56 17.39
C LEU A 139 10.07 21.48 15.96
N ILE A 140 9.63 20.50 15.17
CA ILE A 140 10.01 20.38 13.76
C ILE A 140 9.45 21.55 12.95
N GLY A 141 8.17 21.89 13.13
CA GLY A 141 7.57 23.05 12.45
C GLY A 141 8.28 24.37 12.79
N ARG A 142 8.77 24.51 14.04
CA ARG A 142 9.60 25.65 14.46
C ARG A 142 10.95 25.67 13.75
N ALA A 143 11.63 24.53 13.69
CA ALA A 143 12.91 24.39 12.99
C ALA A 143 12.77 24.62 11.47
N GLU A 144 11.67 24.16 10.87
CA GLU A 144 11.31 24.42 9.47
C GLU A 144 11.08 25.91 9.22
N ALA A 145 10.31 26.59 10.07
CA ALA A 145 10.07 28.04 9.95
C ALA A 145 11.36 28.85 10.11
N HIS A 146 12.24 28.42 11.02
CA HIS A 146 13.57 29.01 11.20
C HIS A 146 14.42 28.85 9.94
N LEU A 147 14.50 27.65 9.35
CA LEU A 147 15.27 27.40 8.12
C LEU A 147 14.67 28.08 6.89
N ALA A 148 13.35 28.26 6.83
CA ALA A 148 12.71 29.03 5.78
C ALA A 148 13.16 30.50 5.80
N SER A 149 13.40 31.05 7.00
CA SER A 149 13.91 32.42 7.18
C SER A 149 15.44 32.49 7.11
N ASN A 150 16.12 31.38 7.41
CA ASN A 150 17.58 31.27 7.49
C ASN A 150 18.08 30.08 6.64
N PRO A 151 17.98 30.13 5.31
CA PRO A 151 18.30 28.99 4.44
C PRO A 151 19.79 28.60 4.44
N GLU A 152 20.66 29.47 4.94
CA GLU A 152 22.11 29.23 5.06
C GLU A 152 22.52 28.61 6.40
N ASP A 153 21.57 28.31 7.30
CA ASP A 153 21.88 27.62 8.55
C ASP A 153 22.13 26.12 8.29
N GLY A 154 23.39 25.81 7.96
CA GLY A 154 23.83 24.44 7.70
C GLY A 154 23.60 23.49 8.86
N ARG A 155 23.68 23.97 10.11
CA ARG A 155 23.47 23.14 11.31
C ARG A 155 22.00 22.76 11.45
N GLY A 156 21.08 23.70 11.18
CA GLY A 156 19.65 23.40 11.16
C GLY A 156 19.30 22.32 10.11
N TRP A 157 19.90 22.39 8.92
CA TRP A 157 19.75 21.35 7.91
C TRP A 157 20.31 19.99 8.37
N ASP A 158 21.49 19.99 9.00
CA ASP A 158 22.17 18.77 9.50
C ASP A 158 21.32 18.07 10.58
N VAL A 159 20.65 18.83 11.45
CA VAL A 159 19.77 18.30 12.50
C VAL A 159 18.47 17.75 11.93
N LEU A 160 17.84 18.44 10.98
CA LEU A 160 16.55 18.01 10.43
C LEU A 160 16.65 16.84 9.46
N ALA A 161 17.78 16.67 8.76
CA ALA A 161 17.95 15.62 7.76
C ALA A 161 17.64 14.19 8.28
N PRO A 162 18.21 13.71 9.41
CA PRO A 162 17.86 12.40 9.96
C PRO A 162 16.44 12.34 10.56
N VAL A 163 15.90 13.48 11.02
CA VAL A 163 14.53 13.56 11.56
C VAL A 163 13.51 13.32 10.45
N TYR A 164 13.68 13.97 9.31
CA TYR A 164 12.85 13.74 8.13
C TYR A 164 12.88 12.28 7.67
N LEU A 165 14.05 11.64 7.74
CA LEU A 165 14.19 10.24 7.36
C LEU A 165 13.36 9.33 8.26
N ARG A 166 13.42 9.54 9.58
CA ARG A 166 12.64 8.78 10.56
C ARG A 166 11.12 8.98 10.42
N MET A 167 10.70 10.14 9.94
CA MET A 167 9.28 10.44 9.67
C MET A 167 8.78 9.91 8.33
N GLY A 168 9.64 9.30 7.50
CA GLY A 168 9.29 8.90 6.14
C GLY A 168 9.22 10.05 5.12
N ARG A 169 9.70 11.25 5.49
CA ARG A 169 9.71 12.45 4.63
C ARG A 169 11.00 12.47 3.78
N TYR A 170 11.17 11.45 2.94
CA TYR A 170 12.44 11.15 2.29
C TYR A 170 12.97 12.27 1.37
N ASP A 171 12.12 12.90 0.53
CA ASP A 171 12.54 14.01 -0.34
C ASP A 171 13.07 15.22 0.44
N GLN A 172 12.46 15.50 1.60
CA GLN A 172 12.90 16.58 2.48
C GLN A 172 14.21 16.22 3.18
N SER A 173 14.39 14.94 3.55
CA SER A 173 15.66 14.44 4.07
C SER A 173 16.79 14.58 3.05
N VAL A 174 16.56 14.21 1.79
CA VAL A 174 17.53 14.39 0.69
C VAL A 174 17.92 15.86 0.55
N THR A 175 16.93 16.76 0.54
CA THR A 175 17.17 18.21 0.44
C THR A 175 17.99 18.73 1.62
N ALA A 176 17.66 18.29 2.83
CA ALA A 176 18.35 18.69 4.05
C ALA A 176 19.80 18.20 4.09
N TYR A 177 20.08 16.92 3.77
CA TYR A 177 21.45 16.41 3.69
C TYR A 177 22.27 17.14 2.62
N ARG A 178 21.70 17.39 1.43
CA ARG A 178 22.41 18.15 0.38
C ARG A 178 22.76 19.57 0.83
N ASN A 179 21.85 20.26 1.52
CA ASN A 179 22.14 21.59 2.07
C ASN A 179 23.19 21.54 3.19
N ALA A 180 23.11 20.57 4.10
CA ALA A 180 24.09 20.38 5.16
C ALA A 180 25.49 20.11 4.56
N ILE A 181 25.59 19.23 3.56
CA ILE A 181 26.86 18.95 2.85
C ILE A 181 27.39 20.20 2.14
N ARG A 182 26.52 20.96 1.46
CA ARG A 182 26.90 22.21 0.77
C ARG A 182 27.45 23.27 1.73
N LEU A 183 26.82 23.43 2.91
CA LEU A 183 27.12 24.50 3.84
C LEU A 183 28.20 24.15 4.88
N LEU A 184 28.25 22.88 5.31
CA LEU A 184 29.15 22.41 6.37
C LEU A 184 30.23 21.44 5.86
N GLY A 185 30.16 21.04 4.59
CA GLY A 185 31.05 20.04 3.98
C GLY A 185 30.59 18.60 4.20
N SER A 186 31.17 17.70 3.39
CA SER A 186 30.92 16.26 3.47
C SER A 186 31.57 15.64 4.71
N THR A 187 30.80 14.81 5.40
CA THR A 187 31.29 13.85 6.42
C THR A 187 30.79 12.46 6.05
N ALA A 188 31.41 11.41 6.60
CA ALA A 188 30.96 10.05 6.35
C ALA A 188 29.48 9.86 6.71
N ASP A 189 29.04 10.40 7.85
CA ASP A 189 27.64 10.36 8.29
C ASP A 189 26.67 11.09 7.37
N ARG A 190 27.02 12.30 6.90
CA ARG A 190 26.14 13.07 6.00
C ARG A 190 26.00 12.41 4.64
N GLU A 191 27.10 11.91 4.07
CA GLU A 191 27.08 11.22 2.78
C GLU A 191 26.30 9.89 2.88
N ALA A 192 26.46 9.17 3.99
CA ALA A 192 25.69 7.95 4.22
C ALA A 192 24.21 8.21 4.49
N GLY A 193 23.90 9.27 5.24
CA GLY A 193 22.53 9.75 5.45
C GLY A 193 21.88 10.19 4.15
N LEU A 194 22.61 10.87 3.26
CA LEU A 194 22.14 11.22 1.92
C LEU A 194 21.82 9.96 1.10
N GLY A 195 22.74 8.99 1.07
CA GLY A 195 22.51 7.72 0.36
C GLY A 195 21.29 6.96 0.87
N GLU A 196 21.10 6.90 2.19
CA GLU A 196 19.92 6.31 2.82
C GLU A 196 18.64 7.07 2.44
N ALA A 197 18.67 8.41 2.47
CA ALA A 197 17.52 9.24 2.12
C ALA A 197 17.11 9.03 0.65
N VAL A 198 18.08 9.01 -0.27
CA VAL A 198 17.86 8.74 -1.70
C VAL A 198 17.32 7.34 -1.92
N THR A 199 17.86 6.34 -1.22
CA THR A 199 17.40 4.94 -1.31
C THR A 199 15.94 4.81 -0.87
N ASN A 200 15.57 5.42 0.25
CA ASN A 200 14.19 5.37 0.75
C ASN A 200 13.22 6.19 -0.12
N ALA A 201 13.65 7.33 -0.67
CA ALA A 201 12.88 8.07 -1.66
C ALA A 201 12.62 7.23 -2.93
N GLY A 202 13.59 6.40 -3.32
CA GLY A 202 13.49 5.39 -4.38
C GLY A 202 12.80 4.08 -3.98
N ALA A 203 11.94 4.09 -2.95
CA ALA A 203 11.22 2.92 -2.45
C ALA A 203 12.13 1.73 -2.04
N GLY A 204 13.30 2.04 -1.50
CA GLY A 204 14.29 1.06 -1.03
C GLY A 204 15.29 0.63 -2.11
N VAL A 205 15.21 1.16 -3.34
CA VAL A 205 16.16 0.86 -4.41
C VAL A 205 17.44 1.69 -4.25
N VAL A 206 18.59 1.02 -4.20
CA VAL A 206 19.91 1.65 -4.14
C VAL A 206 20.27 2.15 -5.53
N SER A 207 19.82 3.36 -5.86
CA SER A 207 20.09 3.98 -7.16
C SER A 207 21.58 4.32 -7.33
N ALA A 208 21.99 4.64 -8.57
CA ALA A 208 23.36 5.11 -8.85
C ALA A 208 23.75 6.34 -8.02
N GLU A 209 22.80 7.25 -7.74
CA GLU A 209 23.05 8.40 -6.88
C GLU A 209 23.31 7.96 -5.43
N ALA A 210 22.47 7.07 -4.90
CA ALA A 210 22.65 6.55 -3.54
C ALA A 210 23.99 5.83 -3.41
N GLN A 211 24.33 4.98 -4.39
CA GLN A 211 25.62 4.29 -4.47
C GLN A 211 26.80 5.28 -4.40
N GLN A 212 26.78 6.34 -5.21
CA GLN A 212 27.84 7.35 -5.18
C GLN A 212 27.96 8.06 -3.83
N ALA A 213 26.84 8.30 -3.15
CA ALA A 213 26.85 8.88 -1.80
C ALA A 213 27.47 7.93 -0.78
N PHE A 214 27.12 6.64 -0.80
CA PHE A 214 27.76 5.64 0.05
C PHE A 214 29.25 5.47 -0.26
N GLU A 215 29.65 5.49 -1.52
CA GLU A 215 31.06 5.45 -1.91
C GLU A 215 31.83 6.69 -1.44
N ARG A 216 31.21 7.89 -1.46
CA ARG A 216 31.78 9.09 -0.83
C ARG A 216 31.95 8.91 0.68
N ALA A 217 30.96 8.33 1.35
CA ALA A 217 31.05 8.03 2.77
C ALA A 217 32.23 7.07 3.06
N LEU A 218 32.41 6.01 2.26
CA LEU A 218 33.52 5.06 2.45
C LEU A 218 34.90 5.64 2.11
N ARG A 219 34.98 6.66 1.26
CA ARG A 219 36.23 7.40 1.04
C ARG A 219 36.62 8.24 2.27
N LEU A 220 35.64 8.74 3.02
CA LEU A 220 35.86 9.51 4.23
C LEU A 220 36.11 8.60 5.44
N GLU A 221 35.37 7.49 5.53
CA GLU A 221 35.52 6.49 6.58
C GLU A 221 35.29 5.09 6.00
N LYS A 222 36.39 4.34 5.82
CA LYS A 222 36.40 3.04 5.14
C LYS A 222 35.47 1.99 5.76
N ASP A 223 35.27 2.05 7.07
CA ASP A 223 34.49 1.07 7.82
C ASP A 223 33.10 1.57 8.22
N GLN A 224 32.62 2.66 7.61
CA GLN A 224 31.33 3.25 7.95
C GLN A 224 30.18 2.23 7.72
N PRO A 225 29.53 1.73 8.79
CA PRO A 225 28.63 0.58 8.71
C PRO A 225 27.43 0.74 7.78
N LYS A 226 26.75 1.90 7.83
CA LYS A 226 25.56 2.20 7.01
C LYS A 226 25.88 2.14 5.53
N ALA A 227 27.01 2.70 5.10
CA ALA A 227 27.38 2.72 3.69
C ALA A 227 27.75 1.33 3.20
N ARG A 228 28.52 0.56 3.97
CA ARG A 228 28.82 -0.85 3.65
C ARG A 228 27.52 -1.66 3.53
N PHE A 229 26.56 -1.40 4.42
CA PHE A 229 25.29 -2.09 4.40
C PHE A 229 24.51 -1.84 3.11
N TYR A 230 24.20 -0.57 2.81
CA TYR A 230 23.40 -0.28 1.64
C TYR A 230 24.10 -0.63 0.32
N LEU A 231 25.43 -0.56 0.22
CA LEU A 231 26.14 -1.01 -0.97
C LEU A 231 26.00 -2.53 -1.20
N ALA A 232 26.09 -3.33 -0.14
CA ALA A 232 25.85 -4.76 -0.24
C ALA A 232 24.38 -5.09 -0.50
N THR A 233 23.42 -4.28 -0.01
CA THR A 233 22.02 -4.34 -0.44
C THR A 233 21.88 -4.06 -1.94
N GLY A 234 22.61 -3.08 -2.47
CA GLY A 234 22.64 -2.79 -3.91
C GLY A 234 23.13 -3.99 -4.74
N LEU A 235 24.17 -4.70 -4.27
CA LEU A 235 24.64 -5.93 -4.92
C LEU A 235 23.55 -7.02 -4.98
N VAL A 236 22.74 -7.16 -3.93
CA VAL A 236 21.58 -8.07 -3.93
C VAL A 236 20.55 -7.64 -4.98
N GLN A 237 20.26 -6.34 -5.08
CA GLN A 237 19.30 -5.79 -6.05
C GLN A 237 19.78 -5.97 -7.50
N ASP A 238 21.10 -5.90 -7.73
CA ASP A 238 21.76 -6.17 -9.01
C ASP A 238 21.84 -7.67 -9.35
N GLY A 239 21.40 -8.56 -8.46
CA GLY A 239 21.50 -10.02 -8.63
C GLY A 239 22.89 -10.61 -8.36
N LYS A 240 23.85 -9.78 -7.91
CA LYS A 240 25.22 -10.20 -7.56
C LYS A 240 25.28 -10.76 -6.14
N MET A 241 24.52 -11.83 -5.92
CA MET A 241 24.32 -12.42 -4.58
C MET A 241 25.60 -12.93 -3.94
N ALA A 242 26.54 -13.47 -4.73
CA ALA A 242 27.83 -13.94 -4.21
C ALA A 242 28.70 -12.80 -3.68
N ASP A 243 28.79 -11.70 -4.43
CA ASP A 243 29.52 -10.50 -4.03
C ASP A 243 28.87 -9.86 -2.79
N ALA A 244 27.53 -9.82 -2.75
CA ALA A 244 26.79 -9.35 -1.58
C ALA A 244 27.10 -10.19 -0.33
N ALA A 245 27.06 -11.52 -0.44
CA ALA A 245 27.36 -12.41 0.67
C ALA A 245 28.79 -12.21 1.21
N ALA A 246 29.78 -12.05 0.31
CA ALA A 246 31.14 -11.73 0.70
C ALA A 246 31.23 -10.38 1.44
N ALA A 247 30.60 -9.33 0.91
CA ALA A 247 30.57 -8.01 1.54
C ALA A 247 29.93 -8.04 2.94
N TRP A 248 28.86 -8.81 3.14
CA TRP A 248 28.24 -9.01 4.45
C TRP A 248 29.15 -9.73 5.44
N GLN A 249 29.88 -10.75 4.99
CA GLN A 249 30.84 -11.46 5.82
C GLN A 249 32.00 -10.54 6.25
N GLU A 250 32.55 -9.76 5.32
CA GLU A 250 33.60 -8.79 5.62
C GLU A 250 33.15 -7.72 6.61
N MET A 251 31.91 -7.23 6.46
CA MET A 251 31.33 -6.28 7.40
C MET A 251 31.20 -6.89 8.81
N LEU A 252 30.68 -8.12 8.93
CA LEU A 252 30.54 -8.80 10.22
C LEU A 252 31.88 -9.10 10.91
N ALA A 253 32.96 -9.26 10.14
CA ALA A 253 34.30 -9.51 10.68
C ALA A 253 34.88 -8.30 11.42
N VAL A 254 34.49 -7.09 11.04
CA VAL A 254 35.01 -5.84 11.65
C VAL A 254 34.02 -5.16 12.60
N LEU A 255 32.73 -5.48 12.50
CA LEU A 255 31.71 -4.86 13.35
C LEU A 255 31.93 -5.24 14.84
N PRO A 256 31.85 -4.25 15.76
CA PRO A 256 31.76 -4.52 17.19
C PRO A 256 30.60 -5.44 17.55
N ALA A 257 30.70 -6.11 18.71
CA ALA A 257 29.67 -7.04 19.18
C ALA A 257 28.34 -6.35 19.49
N ASP A 258 28.38 -5.11 19.96
CA ASP A 258 27.25 -4.25 20.33
C ASP A 258 26.75 -3.35 19.19
N SER A 259 27.33 -3.47 17.98
CA SER A 259 26.93 -2.64 16.85
C SER A 259 25.47 -2.89 16.46
N PRO A 260 24.65 -1.84 16.28
CA PRO A 260 23.26 -1.97 15.83
C PRO A 260 23.15 -2.57 14.42
N TRP A 261 24.25 -2.56 13.65
CA TRP A 261 24.29 -3.12 12.30
C TRP A 261 24.57 -4.62 12.27
N ARG A 262 24.96 -5.23 13.39
CA ARG A 262 25.36 -6.64 13.43
C ARG A 262 24.19 -7.57 13.12
N GLN A 263 23.06 -7.40 13.80
CA GLN A 263 21.85 -8.23 13.59
C GLN A 263 21.29 -8.07 12.16
N PRO A 264 21.03 -6.84 11.64
CA PRO A 264 20.60 -6.67 10.26
C PRO A 264 21.53 -7.30 9.23
N THR A 265 22.85 -7.23 9.45
CA THR A 265 23.83 -7.81 8.52
C THR A 265 23.80 -9.34 8.55
N GLN A 266 23.62 -9.96 9.73
CA GLN A 266 23.46 -11.41 9.86
C GLN A 266 22.21 -11.91 9.15
N GLU A 267 21.09 -11.22 9.32
CA GLU A 267 19.82 -11.53 8.65
C GLU A 267 19.94 -11.38 7.12
N ALA A 268 20.52 -10.27 6.65
CA ALA A 268 20.75 -10.04 5.23
C ALA A 268 21.65 -11.11 4.60
N LEU A 269 22.71 -11.53 5.29
CA LEU A 269 23.59 -12.62 4.85
C LEU A 269 22.86 -13.96 4.80
N ALA A 270 22.06 -14.29 5.82
CA ALA A 270 21.30 -15.52 5.88
C ALA A 270 20.27 -15.60 4.73
N GLU A 271 19.53 -14.52 4.50
CA GLU A 271 18.56 -14.44 3.41
C GLU A 271 19.24 -14.50 2.03
N THR A 272 20.37 -13.81 1.85
CA THR A 272 21.15 -13.87 0.60
C THR A 272 21.61 -15.30 0.31
N ARG A 273 22.15 -16.00 1.30
CA ARG A 273 22.56 -17.42 1.15
C ARG A 273 21.38 -18.34 0.86
N LYS A 274 20.24 -18.13 1.52
CA LYS A 274 19.03 -18.91 1.25
C LYS A 274 18.55 -18.74 -0.19
N ARG A 275 18.57 -17.51 -0.71
CA ARG A 275 18.23 -17.23 -2.12
C ARG A 275 19.23 -17.86 -3.08
N MET A 276 20.52 -17.79 -2.78
CA MET A 276 21.56 -18.46 -3.57
C MET A 276 21.34 -19.97 -3.62
N ALA A 277 21.10 -20.60 -2.47
CA ALA A 277 20.84 -22.03 -2.33
C ALA A 277 19.58 -22.47 -3.12
N ALA A 278 18.52 -21.65 -3.09
CA ALA A 278 17.32 -21.88 -3.88
C ALA A 278 17.57 -21.79 -5.40
N VAL A 279 18.48 -20.92 -5.84
CA VAL A 279 18.86 -20.77 -7.25
C VAL A 279 19.81 -21.88 -7.72
N THR A 280 20.71 -22.35 -6.85
CA THR A 280 21.63 -23.47 -7.16
C THR A 280 20.98 -24.84 -7.03
N GLY A 281 19.73 -24.93 -6.54
CA GLY A 281 19.07 -26.20 -6.25
C GLY A 281 19.69 -26.93 -5.04
N GLU A 282 20.61 -26.28 -4.32
CA GLU A 282 21.12 -26.77 -3.06
C GLU A 282 20.06 -26.51 -2.00
N THR A 283 19.26 -27.54 -1.70
CA THR A 283 18.41 -27.53 -0.52
C THR A 283 19.27 -27.19 0.71
N PRO A 284 18.81 -26.31 1.62
CA PRO A 284 19.57 -25.97 2.82
C PRO A 284 19.98 -27.26 3.50
N ALA A 285 21.27 -27.40 3.78
CA ALA A 285 21.87 -28.63 4.27
C ALA A 285 20.95 -29.28 5.31
N SER A 286 20.33 -30.41 4.94
CA SER A 286 19.55 -31.27 5.83
C SER A 286 20.50 -31.98 6.80
N GLY A 287 21.22 -31.18 7.58
CA GLY A 287 22.21 -31.59 8.57
C GLY A 287 21.97 -30.85 9.87
N PRO A 288 22.37 -31.44 11.01
CA PRO A 288 22.24 -30.82 12.32
C PRO A 288 22.96 -29.47 12.35
N THR A 289 22.38 -28.50 13.07
CA THR A 289 23.03 -27.20 13.31
C THR A 289 24.27 -27.38 14.19
N GLN A 290 25.15 -26.38 14.24
CA GLN A 290 26.33 -26.43 15.11
C GLN A 290 25.95 -26.65 16.58
N GLN A 291 24.83 -26.06 17.02
CA GLN A 291 24.30 -26.24 18.37
C GLN A 291 23.83 -27.68 18.62
N ASP A 292 23.22 -28.33 17.62
CA ASP A 292 22.82 -29.74 17.71
C ASP A 292 24.03 -30.67 17.79
N MET A 293 25.12 -30.33 17.08
CA MET A 293 26.39 -31.08 17.14
C MET A 293 27.07 -30.95 18.50
N ASP A 294 27.10 -29.75 19.08
CA ASP A 294 27.70 -29.50 20.40
C ASP A 294 26.90 -30.19 21.52
N ALA A 295 25.56 -30.17 21.41
CA ALA A 295 24.68 -30.90 22.32
C ALA A 295 24.93 -32.42 22.24
N ALA A 296 24.99 -32.99 21.04
CA ALA A 296 25.27 -34.42 20.85
C ALA A 296 26.69 -34.82 21.33
N ALA A 297 27.67 -33.92 21.23
CA ALA A 297 29.02 -34.15 21.72
C ALA A 297 29.08 -34.29 23.26
N SER A 298 28.19 -33.57 23.96
CA SER A 298 28.08 -33.58 25.43
C SER A 298 27.31 -34.77 26.02
N MET A 299 26.66 -35.58 25.20
CA MET A 299 25.88 -36.75 25.64
C MET A 299 26.77 -37.94 26.03
N ALA A 300 26.27 -38.80 26.92
CA ALA A 300 26.91 -40.09 27.21
C ALA A 300 27.04 -40.93 25.92
N PRO A 301 28.11 -41.74 25.76
CA PRO A 301 28.35 -42.49 24.53
C PRO A 301 27.19 -43.39 24.11
N GLU A 302 26.50 -44.04 25.06
CA GLU A 302 25.36 -44.92 24.78
C GLU A 302 24.11 -44.15 24.34
N ASP A 303 23.79 -43.03 25.00
CA ASP A 303 22.66 -42.17 24.63
C ASP A 303 22.86 -41.55 23.24
N ARG A 304 24.11 -41.18 22.94
CA ARG A 304 24.51 -40.68 21.62
C ARG A 304 24.32 -41.74 20.55
N LYS A 305 24.68 -43.00 20.83
CA LYS A 305 24.49 -44.11 19.90
C LYS A 305 23.00 -44.37 19.63
N ALA A 306 22.17 -44.41 20.67
CA ALA A 306 20.72 -44.58 20.55
C ALA A 306 20.05 -43.43 19.76
N MET A 307 20.51 -42.19 19.99
CA MET A 307 20.07 -41.02 19.22
C MET A 307 20.44 -41.15 17.74
N ILE A 308 21.70 -41.51 17.42
CA ILE A 308 22.15 -41.71 16.04
C ILE A 308 21.34 -42.81 15.37
N GLU A 309 21.09 -43.94 16.04
CA GLU A 309 20.27 -45.03 15.49
C GLU A 309 18.84 -44.57 15.17
N THR A 310 18.23 -43.78 16.06
CA THR A 310 16.89 -43.20 15.83
C THR A 310 16.88 -42.25 14.64
N MET A 311 17.90 -41.39 14.51
CA MET A 311 18.05 -40.47 13.39
C MET A 311 18.23 -41.19 12.05
N VAL A 312 19.09 -42.23 12.02
CA VAL A 312 19.34 -43.04 10.82
C VAL A 312 18.07 -43.80 10.41
N THR A 313 17.30 -44.29 11.39
CA THR A 313 16.01 -44.96 11.14
C THR A 313 14.97 -43.99 10.57
N GLY A 314 14.90 -42.77 11.11
CA GLY A 314 14.03 -41.71 10.57
C GLY A 314 14.41 -41.28 9.15
N LEU A 315 15.72 -41.23 8.85
CA LEU A 315 16.21 -40.96 7.49
C LEU A 315 15.81 -42.09 6.52
N ASP A 316 15.96 -43.36 6.92
CA ASP A 316 15.54 -44.50 6.11
C ASP A 316 14.05 -44.46 5.78
N GLU A 317 13.20 -44.19 6.79
CA GLU A 317 11.76 -44.10 6.59
C GLU A 317 11.37 -42.93 5.68
N LYS A 318 12.03 -41.77 5.83
CA LYS A 318 11.80 -40.61 4.96
C LYS A 318 12.16 -40.90 3.50
N LEU A 319 13.23 -41.66 3.25
CA LEU A 319 13.65 -42.02 1.89
C LEU A 319 12.72 -43.04 1.25
N ARG A 320 12.00 -43.85 2.03
CA ARG A 320 10.89 -44.66 1.49
C ARG A 320 9.73 -43.81 1.01
N GLN A 321 9.45 -42.71 1.70
CA GLN A 321 8.37 -41.78 1.32
C GLN A 321 8.77 -40.85 0.17
N ASN A 322 10.06 -40.50 0.08
CA ASN A 322 10.64 -39.65 -0.96
C ASN A 322 11.79 -40.36 -1.69
N PRO A 323 11.49 -41.30 -2.60
CA PRO A 323 12.49 -42.18 -3.21
C PRO A 323 13.47 -41.48 -4.17
N HIS A 324 13.16 -40.27 -4.66
CA HIS A 324 13.96 -39.56 -5.66
C HIS A 324 15.09 -38.68 -5.07
N ASP A 325 15.41 -38.80 -3.78
CA ASP A 325 16.49 -38.05 -3.13
C ASP A 325 17.84 -38.78 -3.18
N ALA A 326 18.62 -38.54 -4.24
CA ALA A 326 19.91 -39.19 -4.46
C ALA A 326 20.95 -38.89 -3.36
N GLU A 327 20.97 -37.66 -2.84
CA GLU A 327 21.90 -37.27 -1.77
C GLU A 327 21.49 -37.87 -0.43
N GLY A 328 20.20 -38.04 -0.18
CA GLY A 328 19.68 -38.75 0.98
C GLY A 328 20.11 -40.23 1.01
N TRP A 329 20.02 -40.93 -0.13
CA TRP A 329 20.50 -42.31 -0.24
C TRP A 329 22.01 -42.46 0.04
N LYS A 330 22.85 -41.53 -0.46
CA LYS A 330 24.29 -41.48 -0.15
C LYS A 330 24.56 -41.29 1.34
N ARG A 331 23.82 -40.40 2.01
CA ARG A 331 23.97 -40.14 3.46
C ARG A 331 23.56 -41.35 4.29
N LEU A 332 22.46 -42.00 3.94
CA LEU A 332 22.01 -43.20 4.63
C LEU A 332 23.04 -44.33 4.51
N LEU A 333 23.56 -44.54 3.30
CA LEU A 333 24.59 -45.54 3.02
C LEU A 333 25.85 -45.33 3.88
N ARG A 334 26.37 -44.09 3.91
CA ARG A 334 27.51 -43.73 4.75
C ARG A 334 27.22 -43.93 6.24
N SER A 335 26.01 -43.58 6.69
CA SER A 335 25.62 -43.70 8.09
C SER A 335 25.62 -45.16 8.56
N TYR A 336 25.08 -46.09 7.77
CA TYR A 336 25.14 -47.52 8.10
C TYR A 336 26.56 -48.08 8.10
N LEU A 337 27.42 -47.65 7.19
CA LEU A 337 28.83 -48.06 7.16
C LEU A 337 29.61 -47.57 8.39
N VAL A 338 29.41 -46.30 8.80
CA VAL A 338 30.03 -45.74 10.01
C VAL A 338 29.55 -46.48 11.27
N LEU A 339 28.30 -46.93 11.29
CA LEU A 339 27.74 -47.74 12.38
C LEU A 339 28.18 -49.22 12.33
N GLY A 340 28.96 -49.63 11.32
CA GLY A 340 29.37 -51.03 11.12
C GLY A 340 28.25 -51.96 10.64
N ARG A 341 27.10 -51.41 10.25
CA ARG A 341 25.91 -52.14 9.80
C ARG A 341 25.99 -52.42 8.29
N ASN A 342 26.91 -53.31 7.92
CA ASN A 342 27.22 -53.61 6.51
C ASN A 342 26.04 -54.19 5.72
N ASP A 343 25.18 -54.98 6.36
CA ASP A 343 24.02 -55.59 5.68
C ASP A 343 22.95 -54.55 5.36
N ASP A 344 22.70 -53.60 6.27
CA ASP A 344 21.79 -52.48 6.03
C ASP A 344 22.33 -51.51 4.98
N ALA A 345 23.65 -51.33 4.93
CA ALA A 345 24.30 -50.55 3.88
C ALA A 345 24.10 -51.20 2.50
N ARG A 346 24.25 -52.53 2.37
CA ARG A 346 23.95 -53.25 1.12
C ARG A 346 22.47 -53.13 0.72
N SER A 347 21.55 -53.34 1.67
CA SER A 347 20.13 -53.15 1.41
C SER A 347 19.80 -51.72 0.97
N THR A 348 20.47 -50.73 1.54
CA THR A 348 20.32 -49.31 1.15
C THR A 348 20.81 -49.07 -0.27
N LEU A 349 21.91 -49.69 -0.68
CA LEU A 349 22.41 -49.62 -2.07
C LEU A 349 21.38 -50.18 -3.06
N GLU A 350 20.85 -51.37 -2.80
CA GLU A 350 19.84 -52.00 -3.65
C GLU A 350 18.57 -51.16 -3.76
N ARG A 351 18.04 -50.70 -2.62
CA ARG A 351 16.82 -49.87 -2.58
C ARG A 351 17.03 -48.51 -3.24
N GLY A 352 18.17 -47.86 -3.01
CA GLY A 352 18.49 -46.58 -3.61
C GLY A 352 18.65 -46.69 -5.13
N LEU A 353 19.29 -47.75 -5.64
CA LEU A 353 19.39 -47.98 -7.09
C LEU A 353 18.05 -48.32 -7.75
N ALA A 354 17.18 -49.05 -7.05
CA ALA A 354 15.81 -49.31 -7.52
C ALA A 354 14.97 -48.02 -7.56
N ALA A 355 15.11 -47.16 -6.54
CA ALA A 355 14.36 -45.91 -6.39
C ALA A 355 14.82 -44.80 -7.36
N LEU A 356 16.13 -44.64 -7.56
CA LEU A 356 16.73 -43.64 -8.45
C LEU A 356 16.78 -44.09 -9.91
N GLY A 357 16.64 -45.40 -10.14
CA GLY A 357 16.79 -46.04 -11.45
C GLY A 357 18.25 -46.35 -11.79
N LYS A 358 18.59 -47.64 -11.93
CA LYS A 358 19.97 -48.11 -12.18
C LYS A 358 20.69 -47.41 -13.35
N THR A 359 19.95 -47.03 -14.38
CA THR A 359 20.49 -46.41 -15.61
C THR A 359 20.39 -44.89 -15.63
N SER A 360 19.77 -44.28 -14.61
CA SER A 360 19.68 -42.83 -14.51
C SER A 360 21.05 -42.22 -14.16
N ASP A 361 21.21 -40.93 -14.39
CA ASP A 361 22.44 -40.23 -14.01
C ASP A 361 22.70 -40.29 -12.50
N ASP A 362 21.64 -40.13 -11.70
CA ASP A 362 21.70 -40.20 -10.25
C ASP A 362 21.97 -41.62 -9.74
N GLY A 363 21.39 -42.64 -10.37
CA GLY A 363 21.64 -44.05 -10.05
C GLY A 363 23.09 -44.46 -10.32
N ARG A 364 23.68 -44.03 -11.45
CA ARG A 364 25.10 -44.28 -11.76
C ARG A 364 26.02 -43.60 -10.76
N LYS A 365 25.80 -42.32 -10.46
CA LYS A 365 26.56 -41.57 -9.45
C LYS A 365 26.45 -42.19 -8.05
N PHE A 366 25.28 -42.74 -7.71
CA PHE A 366 25.08 -43.43 -6.44
C PHE A 366 25.83 -44.78 -6.38
N ALA A 367 25.82 -45.56 -7.46
CA ALA A 367 26.59 -46.81 -7.56
C ALA A 367 28.12 -46.58 -7.50
N GLU A 368 28.62 -45.57 -8.21
CA GLU A 368 30.02 -45.15 -8.15
C GLU A 368 30.43 -44.74 -6.74
N PHE A 369 29.57 -43.98 -6.05
CA PHE A 369 29.78 -43.59 -4.67
C PHE A 369 29.85 -44.81 -3.74
N ALA A 370 28.94 -45.78 -3.88
CA ALA A 370 28.97 -47.00 -3.07
C ALA A 370 30.25 -47.83 -3.32
N THR A 371 30.69 -47.89 -4.57
CA THR A 371 31.94 -48.56 -4.96
C THR A 371 33.16 -47.88 -4.32
N SER A 372 33.17 -46.55 -4.26
CA SER A 372 34.24 -45.79 -3.58
C SER A 372 34.32 -46.07 -2.08
N LEU A 373 33.24 -46.55 -1.48
CA LEU A 373 33.15 -46.94 -0.07
C LEU A 373 33.39 -48.44 0.15
N GLY A 374 33.79 -49.18 -0.88
CA GLY A 374 34.13 -50.61 -0.79
C GLY A 374 32.92 -51.56 -0.86
N LEU A 375 31.74 -51.08 -1.26
CA LEU A 375 30.58 -51.92 -1.53
C LEU A 375 30.55 -52.27 -3.03
N PRO A 376 30.58 -53.55 -3.42
CA PRO A 376 30.51 -53.92 -4.82
C PRO A 376 29.14 -53.52 -5.39
N ALA A 377 29.12 -52.92 -6.59
CA ALA A 377 27.89 -52.69 -7.33
C ALA A 377 27.25 -54.05 -7.62
N THR A 378 26.12 -54.34 -6.98
CA THR A 378 25.35 -55.56 -7.19
C THR A 378 24.94 -55.66 -8.66
N GLU A 379 25.30 -56.77 -9.32
CA GLU A 379 24.98 -57.10 -10.73
C GLU A 379 23.48 -56.97 -11.06
#